data_AF-W4VJJ7-F1
#
_entry.id   AF-W4VJJ7-F1
#
_cell.length_a   1.000
_cell.length_b   1.000
_cell.length_c   1.000
_cell.angle_alpha   90.00
_cell.angle_beta   90.00
_cell.angle_gamma   90.00
#
_symmetry.space_group_name_H-M   'P 1'
#
loop_
_entity.id
_entity.type
_entity.pdbx_description
1 polymer ?
#
loop_
_entity_poly.entity_id
_entity_poly.type
_entity_poly.pdbx_seq_one_letter_code
_entity_poly.pdbx_strand_id
1 'polypeptide(L)'
;MHVEAILHRPINQFAYSYNEETIHLQLQTKKDDIDKVVLIYGDPYHMEDGHWQYNKKEMIFSGTDSYYDYWHIAVKPAYKRLRYGFQCEAANQESVIITERGNFKTMTDDIGNFFCFPYLHEVDIFQAPDWVKDTVWYQIFPERFANGDASLNPEGTLPWGKC
;
A
#
# COMPACT_ATOMS: atom_id res chain seq x y z
N MET A 1 -0.28 -22.28 8.29
CA MET A 1 -0.79 -21.04 7.69
C MET A 1 -2.06 -20.59 8.40
N HIS A 2 -2.15 -19.32 8.78
CA HIS A 2 -3.27 -18.65 9.46
C HIS A 2 -3.94 -17.68 8.47
N VAL A 3 -4.86 -18.22 7.67
CA VAL A 3 -5.49 -17.47 6.57
C VAL A 3 -6.33 -16.29 7.08
N GLU A 4 -6.88 -16.39 8.29
CA GLU A 4 -7.62 -15.32 8.96
C GLU A 4 -6.79 -14.07 9.27
N ALA A 5 -5.46 -14.20 9.28
CA ALA A 5 -4.53 -13.09 9.48
C ALA A 5 -3.99 -12.52 8.16
N ILE A 6 -4.41 -13.07 7.01
CA ILE A 6 -4.05 -12.54 5.70
C ILE A 6 -5.06 -11.46 5.32
N LEU A 7 -4.57 -10.25 5.08
CA LEU A 7 -5.43 -9.09 4.80
C LEU A 7 -4.93 -8.30 3.60
N HIS A 8 -5.85 -8.07 2.67
CA HIS A 8 -5.73 -7.12 1.58
C HIS A 8 -7.11 -6.53 1.27
N ARG A 9 -7.16 -5.25 0.92
CA ARG A 9 -8.32 -4.59 0.31
C ARG A 9 -7.82 -3.68 -0.82
N PRO A 10 -8.54 -3.53 -1.94
CA PRO A 10 -8.07 -2.75 -3.08
C PRO A 10 -8.21 -1.23 -2.87
N ILE A 11 -7.81 -0.72 -1.70
CA ILE A 11 -7.92 0.69 -1.28
C ILE A 11 -6.79 1.06 -0.29
N ASN A 12 -6.57 2.36 -0.09
CA ASN A 12 -5.67 2.93 0.91
C ASN A 12 -4.24 2.38 0.83
N GLN A 13 -3.64 1.99 1.95
CA GLN A 13 -2.26 1.50 2.03
C GLN A 13 -2.03 0.18 1.28
N PHE A 14 -3.10 -0.58 1.01
CA PHE A 14 -3.02 -1.90 0.40
C PHE A 14 -2.98 -1.87 -1.13
N ALA A 15 -3.58 -0.85 -1.75
CA ALA A 15 -3.53 -0.66 -3.20
C ALA A 15 -3.67 0.83 -3.54
N TYR A 16 -2.65 1.40 -4.18
CA TYR A 16 -2.64 2.81 -4.57
C TYR A 16 -1.77 3.07 -5.80
N SER A 17 -2.09 4.14 -6.53
CA SER A 17 -1.27 4.67 -7.62
C SER A 17 -0.04 5.36 -7.04
N TYR A 18 1.16 4.89 -7.38
CA TYR A 18 2.41 5.54 -6.98
C TYR A 18 2.79 6.67 -7.95
N ASN A 19 2.59 6.44 -9.25
CA ASN A 19 2.75 7.41 -10.32
C ASN A 19 1.85 7.01 -11.51
N GLU A 20 1.95 7.72 -12.64
CA GLU A 20 1.10 7.55 -13.85
C GLU A 20 1.12 6.15 -14.49
N GLU A 21 2.10 5.32 -14.13
CA GLU A 21 2.31 3.99 -14.70
C GLU A 21 2.31 2.88 -13.66
N THR A 22 2.52 3.20 -12.38
CA THR A 22 2.91 2.24 -11.36
C THR A 22 1.86 2.15 -10.26
N ILE A 23 1.39 0.93 -10.01
CA ILE A 23 0.53 0.59 -8.87
C ILE A 23 1.39 -0.11 -7.82
N HIS A 24 1.23 0.32 -6.57
CA HIS A 24 1.75 -0.38 -5.41
C HIS A 24 0.66 -1.24 -4.81
N LEU A 25 0.99 -2.50 -4.54
CA LEU A 25 0.14 -3.44 -3.82
C LEU A 25 0.88 -3.90 -2.57
N GLN A 26 0.13 -4.03 -1.47
CA GLN A 26 0.61 -4.58 -0.22
C GLN A 26 -0.30 -5.70 0.26
N LEU A 27 0.29 -6.74 0.85
CA LEU A 27 -0.40 -7.81 1.55
C LEU A 27 0.13 -7.86 2.99
N GLN A 28 -0.78 -8.02 3.94
CA GLN A 28 -0.44 -8.30 5.33
C GLN A 28 -0.67 -9.79 5.60
N THR A 29 0.25 -10.43 6.33
CA THR A 29 0.12 -11.82 6.79
C THR A 29 0.48 -11.90 8.28
N LYS A 30 0.11 -12.99 8.98
CA LYS A 30 0.66 -13.24 10.32
C LYS A 30 2.19 -13.31 10.24
N LYS A 31 2.85 -12.75 11.26
CA LYS A 31 4.30 -12.80 11.39
C LYS A 31 4.82 -14.24 11.40
N ASP A 32 5.89 -14.49 10.64
CA ASP A 32 6.61 -15.76 10.52
C ASP A 32 5.72 -16.94 10.06
N ASP A 33 4.59 -16.66 9.40
CA ASP A 33 3.61 -17.68 8.99
C ASP A 33 3.61 -17.98 7.48
N ILE A 34 4.14 -17.05 6.67
CA ILE A 34 4.25 -17.15 5.21
C ILE A 34 5.71 -16.92 4.82
N ASP A 35 6.26 -17.80 3.99
CA ASP A 35 7.65 -17.71 3.53
C ASP A 35 7.76 -16.96 2.20
N LYS A 36 6.72 -17.06 1.38
CA LYS A 36 6.71 -16.51 0.03
C LYS A 36 5.32 -16.05 -0.37
N VAL A 37 5.27 -14.87 -1.00
CA VAL A 37 4.06 -14.35 -1.63
C VAL A 37 4.32 -14.07 -3.10
N VAL A 38 3.46 -14.58 -3.96
CA VAL A 38 3.48 -14.34 -5.40
C VAL A 38 2.21 -13.61 -5.81
N LEU A 39 2.37 -12.45 -6.41
CA LEU A 39 1.27 -11.74 -7.06
C LEU A 39 0.92 -12.46 -8.36
N ILE A 40 -0.33 -12.84 -8.50
CA ILE A 40 -0.94 -13.27 -9.75
C ILE A 40 -1.67 -12.07 -10.32
N TYR A 41 -1.34 -11.60 -11.52
CA TYR A 41 -1.94 -10.37 -12.06
C TYR A 41 -2.02 -10.34 -13.59
N GLY A 42 -2.99 -9.63 -14.12
CA GLY A 42 -3.21 -9.48 -15.56
C GLY A 42 -4.18 -8.37 -15.89
N ASP A 43 -4.28 -8.02 -17.17
CA ASP A 43 -5.33 -7.11 -17.64
C ASP A 43 -6.69 -7.84 -17.58
N PRO A 44 -7.77 -7.20 -17.11
CA PRO A 44 -9.07 -7.86 -16.93
C PRO A 44 -9.69 -8.43 -18.22
N TYR A 45 -9.26 -7.95 -19.39
CA TYR A 45 -9.83 -8.28 -20.69
C TYR A 45 -8.85 -9.04 -21.59
N HIS A 46 -7.66 -9.38 -21.09
CA HIS A 46 -6.71 -10.16 -21.86
C HIS A 46 -7.05 -11.65 -21.75
N MET A 47 -7.74 -12.15 -22.77
CA MET A 47 -8.24 -13.52 -22.87
C MET A 47 -7.70 -14.19 -24.13
N GLU A 48 -7.21 -15.43 -24.00
CA GLU A 48 -6.83 -16.29 -25.12
C GLU A 48 -7.50 -17.65 -24.93
N ASP A 49 -8.11 -18.19 -25.99
CA ASP A 49 -8.84 -19.47 -25.95
C ASP A 49 -9.85 -19.63 -24.80
N GLY A 50 -10.45 -18.51 -24.37
CA GLY A 50 -11.41 -18.49 -23.26
C GLY A 50 -10.79 -18.47 -21.86
N HIS A 51 -9.46 -18.39 -21.76
CA HIS A 51 -8.72 -18.32 -20.50
C HIS A 51 -8.08 -16.95 -20.29
N TRP A 52 -8.14 -16.49 -19.05
CA TRP A 52 -7.50 -15.25 -18.64
C TRP A 52 -5.99 -15.37 -18.64
N GLN A 53 -5.33 -14.43 -19.32
CA GLN A 53 -3.88 -14.37 -19.37
C GLN A 53 -3.35 -13.55 -18.20
N TYR A 54 -2.55 -14.20 -17.36
CA TYR A 54 -1.97 -13.61 -16.17
C TYR A 54 -0.46 -13.88 -16.09
N ASN A 55 0.21 -13.02 -15.34
CA ASN A 55 1.61 -13.13 -14.98
C ASN A 55 1.73 -13.45 -13.49
N LYS A 56 2.89 -13.99 -13.12
CA LYS A 56 3.26 -14.21 -11.72
C LYS A 56 4.52 -13.40 -11.40
N LYS A 57 4.53 -12.71 -10.27
CA LYS A 57 5.71 -11.99 -9.80
C LYS A 57 5.80 -12.08 -8.28
N GLU A 58 6.97 -12.47 -7.80
CA GLU A 58 7.24 -12.58 -6.36
C GLU A 58 7.20 -11.20 -5.71
N MET A 59 6.56 -11.12 -4.55
CA MET A 59 6.48 -9.90 -3.74
C MET A 59 7.71 -9.79 -2.82
N ILE A 60 8.03 -8.57 -2.42
CA ILE A 60 9.18 -8.25 -1.58
C ILE A 60 8.71 -8.16 -0.13
N PHE A 61 9.36 -8.85 0.79
CA PHE A 61 9.18 -8.61 2.22
C PHE A 61 9.64 -7.19 2.57
N SER A 62 8.72 -6.38 3.10
CA SER A 62 8.94 -4.95 3.37
C SER A 62 9.18 -4.64 4.85
N GLY A 63 8.80 -5.54 5.74
CA GLY A 63 8.98 -5.38 7.18
C GLY A 63 7.98 -6.19 8.00
N THR A 64 8.15 -6.11 9.31
CA THR A 64 7.31 -6.78 10.31
C THR A 64 6.98 -5.81 11.43
N ASP A 65 5.79 -5.94 12.02
CA ASP A 65 5.46 -5.30 13.29
C ASP A 65 5.44 -6.34 14.43
N SER A 66 4.68 -6.08 15.50
CA SER A 66 4.55 -7.02 16.62
C SER A 66 3.84 -8.33 16.24
N TYR A 67 3.01 -8.34 15.21
CA TYR A 67 2.06 -9.42 14.90
C TYR A 67 2.03 -9.84 13.42
N TYR A 68 2.46 -8.97 12.51
CA TYR A 68 2.25 -9.12 11.08
C TYR A 68 3.51 -8.88 10.26
N ASP A 69 3.58 -9.58 9.14
CA ASP A 69 4.54 -9.35 8.06
C ASP A 69 3.87 -8.62 6.90
N TYR A 70 4.61 -7.73 6.26
CA TYR A 70 4.14 -6.92 5.16
C TYR A 70 4.90 -7.21 3.88
N TRP A 71 4.16 -7.54 2.83
CA TRP A 71 4.69 -7.86 1.51
C TRP A 71 4.31 -6.75 0.55
N HIS A 72 5.26 -6.23 -0.22
CA HIS A 72 5.06 -5.12 -1.15
C HIS A 72 5.47 -5.51 -2.57
N ILE A 73 4.77 -4.95 -3.55
CA ILE A 73 5.16 -5.06 -4.95
C ILE A 73 4.74 -3.82 -5.75
N ALA A 74 5.59 -3.44 -6.69
CA ALA A 74 5.29 -2.46 -7.72
C ALA A 74 5.02 -3.17 -9.06
N VAL A 75 3.90 -2.83 -9.70
CA VAL A 75 3.50 -3.35 -11.00
C VAL A 75 3.13 -2.22 -11.95
N LYS A 76 3.44 -2.42 -13.24
CA LYS A 76 3.10 -1.51 -14.33
C LYS A 76 2.10 -2.19 -15.28
N PRO A 77 0.78 -1.98 -15.12
CA PRO A 77 -0.19 -2.60 -16.01
C PRO A 77 -0.15 -1.95 -17.39
N ALA A 78 -0.02 -2.76 -18.45
CA ALA A 78 0.14 -2.28 -19.83
C ALA A 78 -0.99 -1.34 -20.28
N TYR A 79 -2.23 -1.57 -19.80
CA TYR A 79 -3.42 -0.80 -20.15
C TYR A 79 -3.98 -0.01 -18.97
N LYS A 80 -3.18 0.23 -17.91
CA LYS A 80 -3.59 0.93 -16.68
C LYS A 80 -4.72 0.25 -15.88
N ARG A 81 -5.09 -0.99 -16.21
CA ARG A 81 -6.13 -1.81 -15.55
C ARG A 81 -5.49 -3.07 -14.96
N LEU A 82 -6.02 -3.56 -13.84
CA LEU A 82 -5.44 -4.73 -13.19
C LEU A 82 -6.52 -5.60 -12.52
N ARG A 83 -6.49 -6.90 -12.81
CA ARG A 83 -7.06 -7.95 -11.95
C ARG A 83 -5.92 -8.72 -11.31
N TYR A 84 -6.04 -9.03 -10.03
CA TYR A 84 -4.95 -9.67 -9.29
C TYR A 84 -5.40 -10.44 -8.05
N GLY A 85 -4.51 -11.33 -7.58
CA GLY A 85 -4.66 -12.11 -6.35
C GLY A 85 -3.28 -12.50 -5.83
N PHE A 86 -3.25 -13.12 -4.65
CA PHE A 86 -2.00 -13.42 -3.94
C PHE A 86 -1.90 -14.92 -3.68
N GLN A 87 -0.90 -15.57 -4.26
CA GLN A 87 -0.52 -16.93 -3.89
C GLN A 87 0.46 -16.85 -2.72
N CYS A 88 0.03 -17.29 -1.55
CA CYS A 88 0.82 -17.33 -0.32
C CYS A 88 1.28 -18.76 -0.06
N GLU A 89 2.57 -18.95 0.22
CA GLU A 89 3.19 -20.24 0.48
C GLU A 89 3.86 -20.24 1.86
N ALA A 90 3.53 -21.23 2.68
CA ALA A 90 4.13 -21.43 4.00
C ALA A 90 5.29 -22.43 3.95
N ALA A 91 6.12 -22.47 4.99
CA ALA A 91 7.30 -23.35 5.10
C ALA A 91 7.01 -24.85 4.90
N ASN A 92 5.81 -25.29 5.25
CA ASN A 92 5.36 -26.68 5.09
C ASN A 92 4.85 -26.99 3.66
N GLN A 93 5.09 -26.10 2.69
CA GLN A 93 4.59 -26.19 1.31
C GLN A 93 3.06 -26.08 1.17
N GLU A 94 2.36 -25.69 2.23
CA GLU A 94 0.96 -25.32 2.14
C GLU A 94 0.83 -24.02 1.35
N SER A 95 -0.06 -23.99 0.36
CA SER A 95 -0.31 -22.82 -0.48
C SER A 95 -1.79 -22.44 -0.50
N VAL A 96 -2.07 -21.14 -0.50
CA VAL A 96 -3.42 -20.59 -0.68
C VAL A 96 -3.37 -19.42 -1.66
N ILE A 97 -4.40 -19.31 -2.51
CA ILE A 97 -4.63 -18.16 -3.37
C ILE A 97 -5.71 -17.31 -2.73
N ILE A 98 -5.34 -16.09 -2.36
CA ILE A 98 -6.20 -15.09 -1.74
C ILE A 98 -6.76 -14.19 -2.82
N THR A 99 -8.08 -14.07 -2.86
CA THR A 99 -8.81 -13.23 -3.80
C THR A 99 -9.90 -12.43 -3.07
N GLU A 100 -10.63 -11.57 -3.79
CA GLU A 100 -11.67 -10.71 -3.20
C GLU A 100 -12.86 -11.51 -2.66
N ARG A 101 -13.27 -12.56 -3.40
CA ARG A 101 -14.47 -13.35 -3.09
C ARG A 101 -14.21 -14.64 -2.31
N GLY A 102 -12.94 -14.99 -2.08
CA GLY A 102 -12.61 -16.19 -1.33
C GLY A 102 -11.15 -16.61 -1.44
N ASN A 103 -10.86 -17.74 -0.81
CA ASN A 103 -9.54 -18.34 -0.77
C ASN A 103 -9.59 -19.69 -1.47
N PHE A 104 -8.63 -19.98 -2.35
CA PHE A 104 -8.62 -21.18 -3.18
C PHE A 104 -7.30 -21.93 -3.02
N LYS A 105 -7.33 -23.27 -3.16
CA LYS A 105 -6.11 -24.10 -3.17
C LYS A 105 -5.42 -24.12 -4.54
N THR A 106 -6.20 -23.94 -5.60
CA THR A 106 -5.76 -23.95 -6.99
C THR A 106 -6.33 -22.74 -7.71
N MET A 107 -5.76 -22.41 -8.86
CA MET A 107 -6.24 -21.30 -9.69
C MET A 107 -7.73 -21.47 -10.02
N THR A 108 -8.49 -20.38 -9.96
CA THR A 108 -9.90 -20.33 -10.39
C THR A 108 -9.98 -19.70 -11.77
N ASP A 109 -10.85 -20.24 -12.63
CA ASP A 109 -11.11 -19.70 -13.97
C ASP A 109 -12.03 -18.46 -13.94
N ASP A 110 -12.75 -18.24 -12.83
CA ASP A 110 -13.61 -17.07 -12.66
C ASP A 110 -12.81 -15.85 -12.22
N ILE A 111 -12.47 -15.01 -13.20
CA ILE A 111 -11.78 -13.72 -13.04
C ILE A 111 -12.51 -12.81 -12.05
N GLY A 112 -13.83 -12.95 -11.93
CA GLY A 112 -14.66 -12.18 -11.01
C GLY A 112 -14.32 -12.39 -9.54
N ASN A 113 -13.58 -13.45 -9.20
CA ASN A 113 -13.09 -13.69 -7.84
C ASN A 113 -11.89 -12.83 -7.46
N PHE A 114 -11.09 -12.36 -8.41
CA PHE A 114 -9.84 -11.62 -8.17
C PHE A 114 -10.09 -10.17 -7.77
N PHE A 115 -9.18 -9.58 -7.01
CA PHE A 115 -9.22 -8.14 -6.72
C PHE A 115 -9.09 -7.34 -8.00
N CYS A 116 -9.66 -6.13 -7.99
CA CYS A 116 -9.68 -5.24 -9.14
C CYS A 116 -9.06 -3.89 -8.77
N PHE A 117 -8.11 -3.43 -9.58
CA PHE A 117 -7.74 -2.01 -9.67
C PHE A 117 -8.29 -1.50 -11.01
N PRO A 118 -9.44 -0.78 -11.01
CA PRO A 118 -10.20 -0.55 -12.23
C PRO A 118 -9.43 0.23 -13.29
N TYR A 119 -8.80 1.33 -12.91
CA TYR A 119 -8.02 2.16 -13.80
C TYR A 119 -7.06 3.07 -13.03
N LEU A 120 -5.84 3.25 -13.54
CA LEU A 120 -4.86 4.21 -13.02
C LEU A 120 -5.15 5.59 -13.62
N HIS A 121 -5.93 6.39 -12.88
CA HIS A 121 -6.19 7.78 -13.22
C HIS A 121 -5.11 8.69 -12.63
N GLU A 122 -4.56 9.57 -13.46
CA GLU A 122 -3.52 10.53 -13.04
C GLU A 122 -4.04 11.53 -12.01
N VAL A 123 -5.29 11.99 -12.17
CA VAL A 123 -5.94 12.94 -11.26
C VAL A 123 -6.12 12.41 -9.83
N ASP A 124 -6.11 11.08 -9.67
CA ASP A 124 -6.28 10.41 -8.37
C ASP A 124 -4.93 10.06 -7.72
N ILE A 125 -3.80 10.42 -8.34
CA ILE A 125 -2.46 10.16 -7.78
C ILE A 125 -2.19 11.18 -6.67
N PHE A 126 -1.91 10.66 -5.47
CA PHE A 126 -1.44 11.50 -4.37
C PHE A 126 -0.04 12.05 -4.68
N GLN A 127 0.07 13.39 -4.77
CA GLN A 127 1.34 14.07 -4.95
C GLN A 127 1.49 15.17 -3.89
N ALA A 128 2.40 14.97 -2.96
CA ALA A 128 2.88 16.03 -2.08
C ALA A 128 3.92 16.89 -2.83
N PRO A 129 4.06 18.19 -2.53
CA PRO A 129 5.07 19.03 -3.15
C PRO A 129 6.49 18.47 -2.90
N ASP A 130 7.31 18.31 -3.94
CA ASP A 130 8.58 17.58 -3.82
C ASP A 130 9.56 18.17 -2.79
N TRP A 131 9.60 19.50 -2.67
CA TRP A 131 10.50 20.20 -1.75
C TRP A 131 10.30 19.82 -0.28
N VAL A 132 9.13 19.30 0.11
CA VAL A 132 8.87 18.91 1.51
C VAL A 132 9.70 17.69 1.93
N LYS A 133 10.16 16.87 0.97
CA LYS A 133 10.97 15.67 1.23
C LYS A 133 12.36 16.02 1.74
N ASP A 134 12.89 17.16 1.31
CA ASP A 134 14.23 17.67 1.66
C ASP A 134 14.19 18.78 2.73
N THR A 135 13.00 19.10 3.25
CA THR A 135 12.81 20.19 4.22
C THR A 135 12.97 19.71 5.64
N VAL A 136 13.82 20.39 6.41
CA VAL A 136 13.88 20.26 7.88
C VAL A 136 12.99 21.34 8.50
N TRP A 137 11.92 20.91 9.18
CA TRP A 137 10.96 21.81 9.77
C TRP A 137 11.38 22.27 11.17
N TYR A 138 11.13 23.54 11.48
CA TYR A 138 11.29 24.09 12.83
C TYR A 138 9.96 24.70 13.27
N GLN A 139 9.32 24.09 14.28
CA GLN A 139 8.02 24.55 14.76
C GLN A 139 8.19 25.72 15.73
N ILE A 140 7.59 26.86 15.37
CA ILE A 140 7.59 28.07 16.19
C ILE A 140 6.22 28.20 16.87
N PHE A 141 6.23 28.34 18.19
CA PHE A 141 5.10 28.87 18.93
C PHE A 141 5.30 30.39 19.08
N PRO A 142 4.61 31.24 18.29
CA PRO A 142 5.00 32.66 18.13
C PRO A 142 5.12 33.42 19.45
N GLU A 143 4.17 33.22 20.36
CA GLU A 143 4.10 33.87 21.67
C GLU A 143 5.30 33.59 22.58
N ARG A 144 6.06 32.51 22.31
CA ARG A 144 7.20 32.06 23.14
C ARG A 144 8.49 31.86 22.36
N PHE A 145 8.55 32.31 21.11
CA PHE A 145 9.75 32.17 20.29
C PHE A 145 10.70 33.35 20.40
N ALA A 146 10.23 34.56 20.11
CA ALA A 146 10.98 35.79 20.33
C ALA A 146 10.02 36.99 20.43
N ASN A 147 10.30 37.90 21.36
CA ASN A 147 9.67 39.21 21.37
C ASN A 147 10.56 40.21 20.61
N GLY A 148 10.25 40.44 19.34
CA GLY A 148 10.99 41.38 18.48
C GLY A 148 10.49 42.83 18.55
N ASP A 149 9.28 43.06 19.05
CA ASP A 149 8.66 44.38 19.15
C ASP A 149 7.77 44.47 20.39
N ALA A 150 8.30 45.10 21.44
CA ALA A 150 7.61 45.22 22.71
C ALA A 150 6.40 46.18 22.68
N SER A 151 6.25 47.01 21.65
CA SER A 151 5.11 47.93 21.52
C SER A 151 3.80 47.19 21.20
N LEU A 152 3.89 45.97 20.68
CA LEU A 152 2.76 45.10 20.33
C LEU A 152 2.39 44.13 21.46
N ASN A 153 3.09 44.18 22.59
CA ASN A 153 2.82 43.29 23.71
C ASN A 153 1.38 43.45 24.23
N PRO A 154 0.64 42.35 24.40
CA PRO A 154 -0.63 42.39 25.11
C PRO A 154 -0.48 42.97 26.52
N GLU A 155 -1.52 43.62 27.01
CA GLU A 155 -1.55 44.09 28.39
C GLU A 155 -1.38 42.91 29.37
N GLY A 156 -0.50 43.06 30.37
CA GLY A 156 -0.18 41.99 31.32
C GLY A 156 0.88 40.99 30.84
N THR A 157 1.57 41.25 29.72
CA THR A 157 2.69 40.41 29.27
C THR A 157 3.77 40.29 30.35
N LEU A 158 4.11 39.06 30.74
CA LEU A 158 5.17 38.76 31.71
C LEU A 158 6.57 38.91 31.09
N PRO A 159 7.63 39.18 31.89
CA PRO A 159 9.00 39.17 31.40
C PRO A 159 9.38 37.83 30.77
N TRP A 160 10.13 37.87 29.66
CA TRP A 160 10.54 36.67 28.92
C TRP A 160 11.24 35.64 29.80
N GLY A 161 10.89 34.36 29.64
CA GLY A 161 11.49 33.25 30.38
C GLY A 161 11.01 33.10 31.83
N LYS A 162 10.05 33.92 32.28
CA LYS A 162 9.36 33.71 33.56
C LYS A 162 8.04 32.99 33.31
N CYS A 163 7.95 31.74 33.79
CA CYS A 163 6.72 30.97 33.92
C CYS A 163 6.24 31.02 35.37
#